data_AF-A0A8T9SIS1-F1
#
_entry.id   AF-A0A8T9SIS1-F1
#
_cell.length_a   1.000
_cell.length_b   1.000
_cell.length_c   1.000
_cell.angle_alpha   90.00
_cell.angle_beta   90.00
_cell.angle_gamma   90.00
#
_symmetry.space_group_name_H-M   'P 1'
#
loop_
_entity.id
_entity.type
_entity.pdbx_description
1 polymer ?
#
loop_
_entity_poly.entity_id
_entity_poly.type
_entity_poly.pdbx_seq_one_letter_code
_entity_poly.pdbx_strand_id
1 'polypeptide(L)'
;MTAEEKAMLAAGKAVEKTHVSYWRFHPQQVYWQGPMRVEPAPKGKYTFRNHGHWVQYDEHGGIVAESDYRLSTQGNAGHSRLYYPAGVLSADVDTWPTVLNGDSVLVTRIVNFRHAQENDTLFVERWYRKDGRFLKPSVRTFDLAGRRPVPKNWKGQP
;
A
#
# COMPACT_ATOMS: atom_id res chain seq x y z
N MET A 1 -22.42 -10.91 -4.39
CA MET A 1 -22.00 -12.28 -4.00
C MET A 1 -22.95 -13.28 -4.63
N THR A 2 -22.44 -14.36 -5.19
CA THR A 2 -23.25 -15.44 -5.76
C THR A 2 -23.91 -16.26 -4.64
N ALA A 3 -24.92 -17.07 -4.99
CA ALA A 3 -25.55 -17.98 -4.04
C ALA A 3 -24.54 -19.02 -3.50
N GLU A 4 -23.66 -19.50 -4.36
CA GLU A 4 -22.58 -20.43 -4.02
C GLU A 4 -21.58 -19.82 -3.02
N GLU A 5 -21.12 -18.59 -3.27
CA GLU A 5 -20.22 -17.89 -2.34
C GLU A 5 -20.86 -17.72 -0.96
N LYS A 6 -22.16 -17.41 -0.91
CA LYS A 6 -22.91 -17.30 0.35
C LYS A 6 -23.00 -18.65 1.07
N ALA A 7 -23.26 -19.73 0.34
CA ALA A 7 -23.31 -21.09 0.91
C ALA A 7 -21.95 -21.53 1.45
N MET A 8 -20.86 -21.22 0.74
CA MET A 8 -19.49 -21.47 1.20
C MET A 8 -19.19 -20.75 2.52
N LEU A 9 -19.50 -19.45 2.61
CA LEU A 9 -19.29 -18.68 3.84
C LEU A 9 -20.18 -19.15 4.99
N ALA A 10 -21.43 -19.51 4.72
CA ALA A 10 -22.33 -20.09 5.71
C ALA A 10 -21.80 -21.43 6.26
N ALA A 11 -21.08 -22.19 5.43
CA ALA A 11 -20.40 -23.42 5.81
C ALA A 11 -19.02 -23.18 6.48
N GLY A 12 -18.66 -21.94 6.80
CA GLY A 12 -17.39 -21.62 7.46
C GLY A 12 -16.17 -21.58 6.51
N LYS A 13 -16.37 -21.70 5.20
CA LYS A 13 -15.28 -21.73 4.21
C LYS A 13 -14.94 -20.33 3.72
N ALA A 14 -13.68 -20.09 3.38
CA ALA A 14 -13.26 -18.86 2.72
C ALA A 14 -13.67 -18.84 1.24
N VAL A 15 -13.87 -17.64 0.70
CA VAL A 15 -14.15 -17.39 -0.72
C VAL A 15 -13.04 -16.52 -1.29
N GLU A 16 -12.43 -16.97 -2.38
CA GLU A 16 -11.45 -16.20 -3.15
C GLU A 16 -12.16 -15.52 -4.32
N LYS A 17 -11.92 -14.23 -4.52
CA LYS A 17 -12.52 -13.47 -5.62
C LYS A 17 -11.64 -12.32 -6.08
N THR A 18 -11.86 -11.86 -7.31
CA THR A 18 -11.36 -10.56 -7.73
C THR A 18 -12.28 -9.47 -7.20
N HIS A 19 -11.72 -8.53 -6.44
CA HIS A 19 -12.40 -7.32 -6.04
C HIS A 19 -12.13 -6.22 -7.05
N VAL A 20 -13.17 -5.44 -7.34
CA VAL A 20 -13.11 -4.24 -8.16
C VAL A 20 -13.87 -3.17 -7.41
N SER A 21 -13.19 -2.08 -7.10
CA SER A 21 -13.80 -0.85 -6.57
C SER A 21 -13.85 0.19 -7.68
N TYR A 22 -14.86 1.04 -7.63
CA TYR A 22 -15.12 2.07 -8.62
C TYR A 22 -15.03 3.44 -7.97
N TRP A 23 -14.67 4.45 -8.76
CA TRP A 23 -14.76 5.84 -8.34
C TRP A 23 -16.19 6.18 -7.93
N ARG A 24 -16.32 6.92 -6.83
CA ARG A 24 -17.62 7.33 -6.29
C ARG A 24 -18.36 8.31 -7.22
N PHE A 25 -17.62 9.06 -8.03
CA PHE A 25 -18.14 10.11 -8.90
C PHE A 25 -17.99 9.71 -10.38
N HIS A 26 -18.70 10.40 -11.27
CA HIS A 26 -18.65 10.12 -12.71
C HIS A 26 -17.29 10.50 -13.31
N PRO A 27 -16.75 9.73 -14.27
CA PRO A 27 -17.29 8.46 -14.79
C PRO A 27 -17.15 7.31 -13.78
N GLN A 28 -18.06 6.31 -13.85
CA GLN A 28 -17.89 5.06 -13.10
C GLN A 28 -16.73 4.25 -13.70
N GLN A 29 -15.52 4.63 -13.32
CA GLN A 29 -14.26 4.03 -13.73
C GLN A 29 -13.74 3.15 -12.61
N VAL A 30 -13.01 2.09 -12.95
CA VAL A 30 -12.29 1.25 -11.97
C VAL A 30 -11.28 2.12 -11.23
N TYR A 31 -11.30 2.06 -9.90
CA TYR A 31 -10.38 2.77 -9.02
C TYR A 31 -9.29 1.85 -8.50
N TRP A 32 -9.63 0.63 -8.10
CA TRP A 32 -8.69 -0.31 -7.52
C TRP A 32 -9.18 -1.73 -7.69
N GLN A 33 -8.30 -2.64 -8.13
CA GLN A 33 -8.65 -4.03 -8.35
C GLN A 33 -7.54 -4.98 -7.93
N GLY A 34 -7.93 -6.19 -7.53
CA GLY A 34 -7.00 -7.28 -7.21
C GLY A 34 -7.70 -8.43 -6.48
N PRO A 35 -6.96 -9.50 -6.13
CA PRO A 35 -7.53 -10.65 -5.47
C PRO A 35 -7.79 -10.39 -3.99
N MET A 36 -8.95 -10.86 -3.53
CA MET A 36 -9.46 -10.66 -2.18
C MET A 36 -10.01 -11.99 -1.65
N ARG A 37 -9.63 -12.31 -0.42
CA ARG A 37 -10.15 -13.42 0.35
C ARG A 37 -11.23 -12.91 1.30
N VAL A 38 -12.40 -13.56 1.27
CA VAL A 38 -13.51 -13.29 2.18
C VAL A 38 -13.64 -14.45 3.15
N GLU A 39 -13.64 -14.16 4.44
CA GLU A 39 -13.71 -15.17 5.50
C GLU A 39 -14.88 -14.87 6.45
N PRO A 40 -15.57 -15.91 6.97
CA PRO A 40 -16.57 -15.70 8.00
C PRO A 40 -15.91 -15.21 9.29
N ALA A 41 -16.57 -14.26 9.95
CA ALA A 41 -16.16 -13.68 11.23
C ALA A 41 -17.28 -13.84 12.28
N PRO A 42 -16.97 -13.72 13.58
CA PRO A 42 -17.98 -13.86 14.63
C PRO A 42 -19.19 -12.96 14.42
N LYS A 43 -20.37 -13.43 14.84
CA LYS A 43 -21.65 -12.70 14.77
C LYS A 43 -22.15 -12.44 13.34
N GLY A 44 -21.94 -13.38 12.43
CA GLY A 44 -22.45 -13.29 11.05
C GLY A 44 -21.78 -12.20 10.21
N LYS A 45 -20.59 -11.74 10.62
CA LYS A 45 -19.80 -10.76 9.88
C LYS A 45 -18.87 -11.46 8.89
N TYR A 46 -18.27 -10.68 7.99
CA TYR A 46 -17.22 -11.14 7.09
C TYR A 46 -15.95 -10.31 7.32
N THR A 47 -14.80 -10.96 7.21
CA THR A 47 -13.48 -10.32 7.11
C THR A 47 -13.05 -10.34 5.65
N PHE A 48 -12.55 -9.20 5.17
CA PHE A 48 -12.03 -9.05 3.81
C PHE A 48 -10.53 -8.86 3.90
N ARG A 49 -9.75 -9.67 3.18
CA ARG A 49 -8.30 -9.60 3.16
C ARG A 49 -7.80 -9.50 1.73
N ASN A 50 -7.12 -8.40 1.42
CA ASN A 50 -6.38 -8.26 0.17
C ASN A 50 -5.18 -9.21 0.19
N HIS A 51 -4.90 -9.84 -0.94
CA HIS A 51 -3.69 -10.62 -1.17
C HIS A 51 -3.26 -10.49 -2.63
N GLY A 52 -2.08 -11.02 -2.96
CA GLY A 52 -1.55 -10.98 -4.33
C GLY A 52 -1.33 -9.56 -4.85
N HIS A 53 -1.43 -9.39 -6.16
CA HIS A 53 -1.13 -8.13 -6.83
C HIS A 53 -2.40 -7.28 -7.04
N TRP A 54 -2.30 -6.01 -6.69
CA TRP A 54 -3.38 -5.03 -6.82
C TRP A 54 -2.93 -3.82 -7.62
N VAL A 55 -3.82 -3.29 -8.46
CA VAL A 55 -3.56 -2.13 -9.32
C VAL A 55 -4.61 -1.05 -9.07
N GLN A 56 -4.14 0.16 -8.78
CA GLN A 56 -4.94 1.35 -8.56
C GLN A 56 -4.86 2.28 -9.77
N TYR A 57 -5.99 2.89 -10.11
CA TYR A 57 -6.15 3.74 -11.29
C TYR A 57 -6.67 5.13 -10.92
N ASP A 58 -6.23 6.13 -11.68
CA ASP A 58 -6.84 7.46 -11.67
C ASP A 58 -8.20 7.48 -12.40
N GLU A 59 -8.83 8.65 -12.45
CA GLU A 59 -10.12 8.87 -13.11
C GLU A 59 -10.06 8.75 -14.65
N HIS A 60 -8.86 8.75 -15.23
CA HIS A 60 -8.61 8.57 -16.66
C HIS A 60 -8.19 7.14 -17.02
N GLY A 61 -8.10 6.23 -16.03
CA GLY A 61 -7.65 4.85 -16.21
C GLY A 61 -6.14 4.67 -16.24
N GLY A 62 -5.36 5.70 -15.93
CA GLY A 62 -3.91 5.62 -15.73
C GLY A 62 -3.57 4.93 -14.42
N ILE A 63 -2.52 4.11 -14.40
CA ILE A 63 -2.05 3.44 -13.17
C ILE A 63 -1.38 4.46 -12.25
N VAL A 64 -1.84 4.53 -11.00
CA VAL A 64 -1.26 5.40 -9.96
C VAL A 64 -0.59 4.61 -8.84
N ALA A 65 -0.94 3.34 -8.68
CA ALA A 65 -0.22 2.46 -7.77
C ALA A 65 -0.33 0.99 -8.18
N GLU A 66 0.71 0.24 -7.88
CA GLU A 66 0.73 -1.21 -7.86
C GLU A 66 1.11 -1.67 -6.45
N SER A 67 0.49 -2.72 -5.93
CA SER A 67 0.74 -3.19 -4.57
C SER A 67 0.67 -4.70 -4.46
N ASP A 68 1.72 -5.29 -3.89
CA ASP A 68 1.82 -6.71 -3.62
C ASP A 68 1.52 -7.01 -2.14
N TYR A 69 0.34 -7.56 -1.90
CA TYR A 69 -0.12 -7.98 -0.58
C TYR A 69 0.43 -9.36 -0.22
N ARG A 70 1.66 -9.35 0.30
CA ARG A 70 2.36 -10.56 0.78
C ARG A 70 2.37 -10.68 2.32
N LEU A 71 2.02 -9.62 3.04
CA LEU A 71 1.93 -9.60 4.51
C LEU A 71 0.48 -9.82 4.98
N SER A 72 0.08 -11.10 4.99
CA SER A 72 -1.31 -11.53 5.22
C SER A 72 -1.89 -11.22 6.60
N THR A 73 -1.05 -10.94 7.61
CA THR A 73 -1.49 -10.78 9.01
C THR A 73 -2.00 -9.38 9.35
N GLN A 74 -1.68 -8.36 8.55
CA GLN A 74 -2.05 -6.97 8.86
C GLN A 74 -2.70 -6.23 7.69
N GLY A 75 -2.99 -6.89 6.57
CA GLY A 75 -3.55 -6.23 5.39
C GLY A 75 -2.64 -5.14 4.82
N ASN A 76 -1.33 -5.23 5.10
CA ASN A 76 -0.34 -4.30 4.56
C ASN A 76 0.23 -4.88 3.26
N ALA A 77 0.45 -4.01 2.28
CA ALA A 77 1.27 -4.38 1.14
C ALA A 77 2.71 -4.62 1.63
N GLY A 78 3.32 -5.71 1.18
CA GLY A 78 4.75 -5.96 1.41
C GLY A 78 5.61 -5.07 0.51
N HIS A 79 5.09 -4.72 -0.66
CA HIS A 79 5.73 -3.86 -1.63
C HIS A 79 4.66 -3.05 -2.38
N SER A 80 4.90 -1.78 -2.65
CA SER A 80 4.05 -0.92 -3.48
C SER A 80 4.87 0.04 -4.31
N ARG A 81 4.52 0.18 -5.59
CA ARG A 81 5.04 1.21 -6.48
C ARG A 81 3.97 2.27 -6.69
N LEU A 82 4.32 3.53 -6.49
CA LEU A 82 3.43 4.67 -6.68
C LEU A 82 3.90 5.47 -7.88
N TYR A 83 2.98 5.95 -8.69
CA TYR A 83 3.26 6.61 -9.96
C TYR A 83 2.68 8.03 -9.99
N TYR A 84 3.45 8.93 -10.59
CA TYR A 84 2.94 10.17 -11.14
C TYR A 84 2.10 9.88 -12.40
N PRO A 85 1.33 10.88 -12.89
CA PRO A 85 0.70 10.77 -14.21
C PRO A 85 1.71 10.36 -15.29
N ALA A 86 1.21 9.68 -16.33
CA ALA A 86 2.03 9.06 -17.39
C ALA A 86 2.92 7.88 -16.95
N GLY A 87 2.73 7.34 -15.74
CA GLY A 87 3.36 6.10 -15.30
C GLY A 87 4.80 6.27 -14.79
N VAL A 88 5.23 7.51 -14.50
CA VAL A 88 6.56 7.78 -13.97
C VAL A 88 6.60 7.43 -12.49
N LEU A 89 7.58 6.63 -12.06
CA LEU A 89 7.72 6.22 -10.66
C LEU A 89 7.89 7.43 -9.74
N SER A 90 6.94 7.60 -8.82
CA SER A 90 6.96 8.62 -7.76
C SER A 90 7.60 8.09 -6.49
N ALA A 91 7.27 6.87 -6.11
CA ALA A 91 7.81 6.27 -4.91
C ALA A 91 7.82 4.75 -4.98
N ASP A 92 8.74 4.18 -4.22
CA ASP A 92 8.80 2.75 -3.95
C ASP A 92 8.67 2.50 -2.45
N VAL A 93 7.77 1.61 -2.07
CA VAL A 93 7.37 1.37 -0.69
C VAL A 93 7.56 -0.09 -0.36
N ASP A 94 8.41 -0.39 0.62
CA ASP A 94 8.64 -1.74 1.11
C ASP A 94 8.24 -1.84 2.57
N THR A 95 7.48 -2.87 2.93
CA THR A 95 7.15 -3.17 4.33
C THR A 95 7.55 -4.60 4.67
N TRP A 96 8.23 -4.78 5.80
CA TRP A 96 8.65 -6.10 6.28
C TRP A 96 8.66 -6.18 7.81
N PRO A 97 8.46 -7.37 8.40
CA PRO A 97 8.63 -7.59 9.83
C PRO A 97 10.11 -7.59 10.22
N THR A 98 10.42 -7.07 11.40
CA THR A 98 11.73 -7.16 12.05
C THR A 98 11.58 -7.26 13.57
N VAL A 99 12.68 -7.55 14.25
CA VAL A 99 12.77 -7.44 15.71
C VAL A 99 13.58 -6.20 16.08
N LEU A 100 13.04 -5.33 16.95
CA LEU A 100 13.75 -4.20 17.55
C LEU A 100 13.67 -4.31 19.07
N ASN A 101 14.82 -4.39 19.74
CA ASN A 101 14.89 -4.53 21.21
C ASN A 101 14.02 -5.67 21.78
N GLY A 102 13.92 -6.79 21.06
CA GLY A 102 13.10 -7.95 21.45
C GLY A 102 11.63 -7.87 21.03
N ASP A 103 11.16 -6.73 20.51
CA ASP A 103 9.79 -6.57 20.03
C ASP A 103 9.68 -6.85 18.53
N SER A 104 8.64 -7.60 18.14
CA SER A 104 8.26 -7.73 16.73
C SER A 104 7.57 -6.45 16.25
N VAL A 105 8.11 -5.84 15.20
CA VAL A 105 7.60 -4.61 14.60
C VAL A 105 7.55 -4.73 13.08
N LEU A 106 6.68 -3.98 12.43
CA LEU A 106 6.75 -3.74 11.00
C LEU A 106 7.59 -2.50 10.72
N VAL A 107 8.52 -2.62 9.77
CA VAL A 107 9.26 -1.49 9.20
C VAL A 107 8.70 -1.21 7.83
N THR A 108 8.40 0.05 7.55
CA THR A 108 8.06 0.53 6.21
C THR A 108 9.16 1.49 5.76
N ARG A 109 9.74 1.23 4.58
CA ARG A 109 10.65 2.12 3.87
C ARG A 109 9.92 2.73 2.69
N ILE A 110 10.03 4.04 2.52
CA ILE A 110 9.48 4.77 1.36
C ILE A 110 10.64 5.49 0.69
N VAL A 111 10.94 5.15 -0.56
CA VAL A 111 11.92 5.86 -1.39
C VAL A 111 11.14 6.76 -2.35
N ASN A 112 11.32 8.07 -2.26
CA ASN A 112 10.66 9.04 -3.14
C ASN A 112 11.62 9.48 -4.23
N PHE A 113 11.13 9.56 -5.46
CA PHE A 113 11.92 9.95 -6.64
C PHE A 113 11.50 11.31 -7.16
N ARG A 114 12.41 12.00 -7.85
CA ARG A 114 12.07 13.24 -8.54
C ARG A 114 11.19 12.91 -9.74
N HIS A 115 10.16 13.72 -9.95
CA HIS A 115 9.33 13.63 -11.14
C HIS A 115 10.18 13.64 -12.43
N ALA A 116 9.90 12.69 -13.33
CA ALA A 116 10.61 12.41 -14.57
C ALA A 116 12.07 11.92 -14.44
N GLN A 117 12.55 11.63 -13.22
CA GLN A 117 13.90 11.12 -12.98
C GLN A 117 13.86 9.97 -11.94
N GLU A 118 13.45 8.78 -12.39
CA GLU A 118 13.30 7.59 -11.53
C GLU A 118 14.61 7.12 -10.87
N ASN A 119 15.75 7.59 -11.35
CA ASN A 119 17.07 7.32 -10.75
C ASN A 119 17.52 8.41 -9.76
N ASP A 120 16.77 9.50 -9.60
CA ASP A 120 17.08 10.60 -8.67
C ASP A 120 16.23 10.47 -7.40
N THR A 121 16.81 9.87 -6.36
CA THR A 121 16.17 9.74 -5.05
C THR A 121 16.10 11.10 -4.35
N LEU A 122 14.90 11.60 -4.10
CA LEU A 122 14.69 12.81 -3.30
C LEU A 122 14.97 12.53 -1.82
N PHE A 123 14.28 11.54 -1.25
CA PHE A 123 14.47 11.12 0.13
C PHE A 123 13.91 9.73 0.40
N VAL A 124 14.41 9.12 1.47
CA VAL A 124 14.02 7.85 2.02
C VAL A 124 13.42 8.08 3.41
N GLU A 125 12.20 7.59 3.62
CA GLU A 125 11.57 7.56 4.94
C GLU A 125 11.58 6.15 5.50
N ARG A 126 11.69 6.04 6.81
CA ARG A 126 11.49 4.79 7.55
C ARG A 126 10.53 5.01 8.69
N TRP A 127 9.46 4.23 8.69
CA TRP A 127 8.43 4.22 9.71
C TRP A 127 8.41 2.84 10.38
N TYR A 128 8.02 2.83 11.65
CA TYR A 128 7.95 1.63 12.47
C TYR A 128 6.53 1.49 13.00
N ARG A 129 5.97 0.29 13.00
CA ARG A 129 4.65 0.01 13.57
C ARG A 129 4.68 -1.20 14.50
N LYS A 130 3.99 -1.11 15.63
CA LYS A 130 3.72 -2.22 16.55
C LYS A 130 2.25 -2.14 16.96
N ASP A 131 1.54 -3.26 16.91
CA ASP A 131 0.11 -3.37 17.30
C ASP A 131 -0.78 -2.30 16.63
N GLY A 132 -0.53 -2.02 15.35
CA GLY A 132 -1.26 -1.02 14.56
C GLY A 132 -0.89 0.44 14.86
N ARG A 133 0.04 0.71 15.78
CA ARG A 133 0.48 2.06 16.16
C ARG A 133 1.83 2.39 15.55
N PHE A 134 1.98 3.62 15.07
CA PHE A 134 3.29 4.13 14.66
C PHE A 134 4.19 4.39 15.87
N LEU A 135 5.42 3.89 15.79
CA LEU A 135 6.47 4.15 16.78
C LEU A 135 7.32 5.34 16.33
N LYS A 136 7.86 6.06 17.31
CA LYS A 136 8.89 7.11 17.11
C LYS A 136 10.27 6.55 17.48
N PRO A 137 11.35 7.01 16.85
CA PRO A 137 11.39 8.02 15.79
C PRO A 137 11.05 7.42 14.41
N SER A 138 10.33 8.18 13.58
CA SER A 138 10.41 8.00 12.13
C SER A 138 11.65 8.73 11.63
N VAL A 139 12.38 8.13 10.69
CA VAL A 139 13.60 8.72 10.13
C VAL A 139 13.33 9.12 8.69
N ARG A 140 13.68 10.36 8.32
CA ARG A 140 13.75 10.82 6.93
C ARG A 140 15.21 11.11 6.60
N THR A 141 15.81 10.29 5.75
CA THR A 141 17.18 10.47 5.21
C THR A 141 17.09 10.87 3.76
N PHE A 142 17.93 11.78 3.28
CA PHE A 142 18.00 12.14 1.87
C PHE A 142 19.08 11.27 1.23
N ASP A 143 18.70 10.49 0.20
CA ASP A 143 19.48 9.48 -0.55
C ASP A 143 20.40 8.51 0.26
N LEU A 144 21.06 7.56 -0.43
CA LEU A 144 22.03 6.60 0.16
C LEU A 144 23.35 7.28 0.58
N ALA A 145 23.58 8.54 0.21
CA ALA A 145 24.78 9.32 0.49
C ALA A 145 24.57 10.38 1.60
N GLY A 146 23.36 10.51 2.15
CA GLY A 146 23.07 11.36 3.31
C GLY A 146 23.18 12.87 3.03
N ARG A 147 23.12 13.29 1.77
CA ARG A 147 23.28 14.71 1.39
C ARG A 147 21.92 15.42 1.40
N ARG A 148 21.89 16.68 1.84
CA ARG A 148 20.70 17.56 1.77
C ARG A 148 20.67 18.30 0.43
N PRO A 149 19.85 17.91 -0.57
CA PRO A 149 19.73 18.66 -1.82
C PRO A 149 18.79 19.88 -1.70
N VAL A 150 18.18 20.14 -0.55
CA VAL A 150 17.30 21.31 -0.38
C VAL A 150 18.16 22.59 -0.47
N PRO A 151 17.94 23.48 -1.46
CA PRO A 151 18.66 24.75 -1.54
C PRO A 151 18.43 25.55 -0.26
N LYS A 152 19.42 26.37 0.14
CA LYS A 152 19.45 27.11 1.42
C LYS A 152 18.26 28.06 1.69
N ASN A 153 17.27 28.13 0.79
CA ASN A 153 16.12 29.04 0.81
C ASN A 153 14.77 28.39 0.44
N TRP A 154 14.64 27.06 0.43
CA TRP A 154 13.34 26.44 0.09
C TRP A 154 12.32 26.59 1.24
N LYS A 155 11.30 27.42 1.02
CA LYS A 155 10.10 27.51 1.86
C LYS A 155 9.04 26.59 1.26
N GLY A 156 8.74 25.49 1.93
CA GLY A 156 7.60 24.66 1.58
C GLY A 156 6.32 25.50 1.59
N GLN A 157 5.60 25.52 0.48
CA GLN A 157 4.24 26.03 0.40
C GLN A 157 3.25 24.89 0.75
N PRO A 158 2.03 25.25 1.22
CA PRO A 158 1.37 24.66 2.40
C PRO A 158 0.94 23.21 2.28
#